data_AF-A0A538BRQ7-F1
#
_entry.id   AF-A0A538BRQ7-F1
#
_cell.length_a   1.000
_cell.length_b   1.000
_cell.length_c   1.000
_cell.angle_alpha   90.00
_cell.angle_beta   90.00
_cell.angle_gamma   90.00
#
_symmetry.space_group_name_H-M   'P 1'
#
loop_
_entity.id
_entity.type
_entity.pdbx_description
1 polymer ?
#
loop_
_entity_poly.entity_id
_entity_poly.type
_entity_poly.pdbx_seq_one_letter_code
_entity_poly.pdbx_strand_id
1 'polypeptide(L)'
;MADSLAIVGAALGGVGILTSGASAAYFRSQARAAHRQADEARRQSESTSRLAMMESNLGMYARFRETRNQFLHFANLQQEWRDTQPRFSEMFDICGGLDKFIAVREAMDTIQDVYFLRKDGCVTDQYWHVWTRTFFRFYSKMPTFLRVFDFAAEEGLLHPEFVSFYRAAIEDQEIADPASAA
;
A
#
# COMPACT_ATOMS: atom_id res chain seq x y z
N MET A 1 50.89 -48.09 -38.92
CA MET A 1 50.90 -46.61 -38.77
C MET A 1 49.54 -45.95 -39.04
N ALA A 2 48.69 -46.49 -39.92
CA ALA A 2 47.35 -45.93 -40.20
C ALA A 2 46.36 -46.00 -39.01
N ASP A 3 46.38 -47.08 -38.21
CA ASP A 3 45.43 -47.25 -37.09
C ASP A 3 45.62 -46.24 -35.94
N SER A 4 46.86 -45.82 -35.68
CA SER A 4 47.16 -44.87 -34.61
C SER A 4 46.62 -43.46 -34.89
N LEU A 5 46.56 -43.06 -36.17
CA LEU A 5 46.00 -41.76 -36.58
C LEU A 5 44.47 -41.74 -36.50
N ALA A 6 43.80 -42.86 -36.78
CA ALA A 6 42.35 -42.97 -36.65
C ALA A 6 41.89 -42.91 -35.19
N ILE A 7 42.63 -43.55 -34.27
CA ILE A 7 42.34 -43.51 -32.83
C ILE A 7 42.53 -42.09 -32.27
N VAL A 8 43.60 -41.39 -32.68
CA VAL A 8 43.83 -39.99 -32.28
C VAL A 8 42.77 -39.05 -32.84
N GLY A 9 42.36 -39.24 -34.10
CA GLY A 9 41.26 -38.48 -34.72
C GLY A 9 39.92 -38.69 -34.03
N ALA A 10 39.59 -39.93 -33.66
CA ALA A 10 38.37 -40.25 -32.90
C ALA A 10 38.42 -39.68 -31.47
N ALA A 11 39.58 -39.74 -30.81
CA ALA A 11 39.77 -39.17 -29.48
C ALA A 11 39.63 -37.64 -29.48
N LEU A 12 40.22 -36.95 -30.46
CA LEU A 12 40.10 -35.50 -30.63
C LEU A 12 38.67 -35.08 -31.01
N GLY A 13 37.99 -35.84 -31.87
CA GLY A 13 36.58 -35.62 -32.20
C GLY A 13 35.64 -35.81 -31.00
N GLY A 14 35.87 -36.84 -30.18
CA GLY A 14 35.12 -37.09 -28.96
C GLY A 14 35.32 -36.01 -27.90
N VAL A 15 36.56 -35.55 -27.69
CA VAL A 15 36.87 -34.43 -26.79
C VAL A 15 36.24 -33.13 -27.29
N GLY A 16 36.22 -32.89 -28.61
CA GLY A 16 35.55 -31.74 -29.21
C GLY A 16 34.03 -31.73 -29.00
N ILE A 17 33.37 -32.88 -29.12
CA ILE A 17 31.92 -33.00 -28.87
C ILE A 17 31.58 -32.84 -27.38
N LEU A 18 32.40 -33.41 -26.49
CA LEU A 18 32.22 -33.28 -25.04
C LEU A 18 32.43 -31.84 -24.54
N THR A 19 33.46 -31.14 -25.07
CA THR A 19 33.69 -29.73 -24.74
C THR A 19 32.60 -28.83 -25.29
N SER A 20 32.14 -29.06 -26.53
CA SER A 20 31.01 -28.32 -27.12
C SER A 20 29.69 -28.52 -26.35
N GLY A 21 29.41 -29.76 -25.92
CA GLY A 21 28.23 -30.09 -25.12
C GLY A 21 28.28 -29.46 -23.72
N ALA A 22 29.44 -29.47 -23.06
CA ALA A 22 29.65 -28.84 -21.77
C ALA A 22 29.51 -27.31 -21.86
N SER A 23 30.07 -26.68 -22.90
CA SER A 23 29.90 -25.25 -23.15
C SER A 23 28.42 -24.89 -23.41
N ALA A 24 27.70 -25.65 -24.23
CA ALA A 24 26.28 -25.39 -24.49
C ALA A 24 25.40 -25.56 -23.24
N ALA A 25 25.70 -26.56 -22.39
CA ALA A 25 25.02 -26.74 -21.11
C ALA A 25 25.32 -25.59 -20.13
N TYR A 26 26.57 -25.12 -20.10
CA TYR A 26 27.00 -23.97 -19.30
C TYR A 26 26.35 -22.66 -19.77
N PHE A 27 26.28 -22.39 -21.07
CA PHE A 27 25.59 -21.20 -21.60
C PHE A 27 24.08 -21.23 -21.31
N ARG A 28 23.44 -22.40 -21.41
CA ARG A 28 22.01 -22.54 -21.05
C ARG A 28 21.76 -22.38 -19.55
N SER A 29 22.66 -22.83 -18.68
CA SER A 29 22.51 -22.63 -17.24
C SER A 29 22.74 -21.16 -16.84
N GLN A 30 23.72 -20.50 -17.46
CA GLN A 30 24.01 -19.08 -17.23
C GLN A 30 22.89 -18.17 -17.75
N ALA A 31 22.32 -18.46 -18.93
CA ALA A 31 21.16 -17.73 -19.45
C ALA A 31 19.92 -17.90 -18.53
N ARG A 32 19.66 -19.10 -18.01
CA ARG A 32 18.57 -19.33 -17.05
C ARG A 32 18.80 -18.60 -15.73
N ALA A 33 20.04 -18.53 -15.24
CA ALA A 33 20.37 -17.76 -14.04
C ALA A 33 20.19 -16.25 -14.28
N ALA A 34 20.63 -15.74 -15.42
CA ALA A 34 20.44 -14.34 -15.82
C ALA A 34 18.96 -13.98 -15.98
N HIS A 35 18.14 -14.86 -16.56
CA HIS A 35 16.70 -14.66 -16.65
C HIS A 35 16.02 -14.62 -15.27
N ARG A 36 16.40 -15.51 -14.35
CA ARG A 36 15.87 -15.46 -12.97
C ARG A 36 16.26 -14.17 -12.25
N GLN A 37 17.52 -13.74 -12.40
CA GLN A 37 17.98 -12.47 -11.83
C GLN A 37 17.26 -11.26 -12.45
N ALA A 38 17.01 -11.28 -13.75
CA ALA A 38 16.24 -10.23 -14.43
C ALA A 38 14.77 -10.23 -13.98
N ASP A 39 14.16 -11.40 -13.79
CA ASP A 39 12.79 -11.53 -13.28
C ASP A 39 12.68 -11.07 -11.82
N GLU A 40 13.66 -11.41 -10.98
CA GLU A 40 13.76 -10.94 -9.59
C GLU A 40 13.97 -9.42 -9.53
N ALA A 41 14.90 -8.88 -10.32
CA ALA A 41 15.13 -7.45 -10.43
C ALA A 41 13.91 -6.70 -10.97
N ARG A 42 13.17 -7.29 -11.92
CA ARG A 42 11.94 -6.73 -12.45
C ARG A 42 10.84 -6.70 -11.41
N ARG A 43 10.64 -7.80 -10.65
CA ARG A 43 9.68 -7.83 -9.53
C ARG A 43 10.05 -6.82 -8.46
N GLN A 44 11.34 -6.69 -8.13
CA GLN A 44 11.83 -5.71 -7.18
C GLN A 44 11.66 -4.26 -7.69
N SER A 45 11.85 -4.04 -8.99
CA SER A 45 11.63 -2.73 -9.62
C SER A 45 10.14 -2.37 -9.66
N GLU A 46 9.27 -3.33 -10.00
CA GLU A 46 7.82 -3.16 -9.99
C GLU A 46 7.30 -2.90 -8.57
N SER A 47 7.80 -3.63 -7.56
CA SER A 47 7.44 -3.37 -6.17
C SER A 47 7.93 -2.01 -5.69
N THR A 48 9.16 -1.62 -6.04
CA THR A 48 9.72 -0.30 -5.68
C THR A 48 8.94 0.82 -6.35
N SER A 49 8.58 0.66 -7.63
CA SER A 49 7.78 1.65 -8.35
C SER A 49 6.37 1.78 -7.75
N ARG A 50 5.74 0.67 -7.36
CA ARG A 50 4.43 0.69 -6.70
C ARG A 50 4.50 1.42 -5.35
N LEU A 51 5.52 1.11 -4.54
CA LEU A 51 5.74 1.77 -3.25
C LEU A 51 5.98 3.28 -3.43
N ALA A 52 6.81 3.67 -4.41
CA ALA A 52 7.07 5.08 -4.71
C ALA A 52 5.81 5.83 -5.17
N MET A 53 4.96 5.21 -6.01
CA MET A 53 3.69 5.79 -6.42
C MET A 53 2.73 5.94 -5.22
N MET A 54 2.67 4.95 -4.34
CA MET A 54 1.85 5.01 -3.14
C MET A 54 2.33 6.11 -2.19
N GLU A 55 3.64 6.20 -1.93
CA GLU A 55 4.23 7.26 -1.11
C GLU A 55 3.94 8.65 -1.71
N SER A 56 4.08 8.78 -3.03
CA SER A 56 3.75 10.02 -3.74
C SER A 56 2.26 10.40 -3.59
N ASN A 57 1.36 9.43 -3.73
CA ASN A 57 -0.08 9.64 -3.58
C ASN A 57 -0.43 10.05 -2.14
N LEU A 58 0.09 9.33 -1.14
CA LEU A 58 -0.09 9.66 0.28
C LEU A 58 0.43 11.05 0.60
N GLY A 59 1.62 11.41 0.11
CA GLY A 59 2.21 12.74 0.27
C GLY A 59 1.39 13.84 -0.40
N MET A 60 0.83 13.57 -1.58
CA MET A 60 -0.05 14.50 -2.28
C MET A 60 -1.34 14.74 -1.49
N TYR A 61 -1.99 13.67 -1.00
CA TYR A 61 -3.19 13.79 -0.15
C TYR A 61 -2.90 14.57 1.13
N ALA A 62 -1.77 14.30 1.79
CA ALA A 62 -1.35 15.04 2.98
C ALA A 62 -1.22 16.55 2.70
N ARG A 63 -0.61 16.94 1.58
CA ARG A 63 -0.49 18.36 1.19
C ARG A 63 -1.83 19.02 0.87
N PHE A 64 -2.74 18.29 0.21
CA PHE A 64 -4.10 18.79 -0.02
C PHE A 64 -4.85 19.02 1.30
N ARG A 65 -4.73 18.08 2.25
CA ARG A 65 -5.30 18.20 3.60
C ARG A 65 -4.74 19.42 4.33
N GLU A 66 -3.42 19.58 4.33
CA GLU A 66 -2.73 20.72 4.96
C GLU A 66 -3.19 22.05 4.35
N THR A 67 -3.23 22.14 3.02
CA THR A 67 -3.67 23.35 2.31
C THR A 67 -5.12 23.71 2.67
N ARG A 68 -6.03 22.72 2.66
CA ARG A 68 -7.43 22.92 3.06
C ARG A 68 -7.53 23.40 4.51
N ASN A 69 -6.79 22.77 5.43
CA ASN A 69 -6.85 23.11 6.85
C ASN A 69 -6.33 24.53 7.08
N GLN A 70 -5.22 24.91 6.44
CA GLN A 70 -4.70 26.29 6.45
C GLN A 70 -5.72 27.29 5.89
N PHE A 71 -6.39 26.94 4.79
CA PHE A 71 -7.42 27.77 4.18
C PHE A 71 -8.60 28.04 5.14
N LEU A 72 -9.00 27.03 5.91
CA LEU A 72 -10.10 27.12 6.86
C LEU A 72 -9.75 27.87 8.16
N HIS A 73 -8.47 28.17 8.42
CA HIS A 73 -8.08 29.01 9.56
C HIS A 73 -8.31 30.52 9.32
N PHE A 74 -8.57 30.93 8.08
CA PHE A 74 -8.98 32.31 7.80
C PHE A 74 -10.46 32.49 8.10
N ALA A 75 -10.80 33.36 9.05
CA ALA A 75 -12.16 33.51 9.58
C ALA A 75 -13.23 33.79 8.51
N ASN A 76 -12.91 34.60 7.50
CA ASN A 76 -13.82 34.89 6.38
C ASN A 76 -14.07 33.65 5.51
N LEU A 77 -13.04 32.85 5.26
CA LEU A 77 -13.14 31.63 4.45
C LEU A 77 -13.82 30.50 5.21
N GLN A 78 -13.60 30.42 6.52
CA GLN A 78 -14.35 29.52 7.40
C GLN A 78 -15.85 29.84 7.36
N GLN A 79 -16.21 31.13 7.43
CA GLN A 79 -17.61 31.54 7.37
C GLN A 79 -18.23 31.22 6.01
N GLU A 80 -17.54 31.56 4.92
CA GLU A 80 -17.98 31.25 3.55
C GLU A 80 -18.17 29.73 3.35
N TRP A 81 -17.28 28.92 3.91
CA TRP A 81 -17.43 27.46 3.89
C TRP A 81 -18.67 27.02 4.67
N ARG A 82 -18.89 27.54 5.88
CA ARG A 82 -20.07 27.18 6.69
C ARG A 82 -21.38 27.54 5.97
N ASP A 83 -21.41 28.68 5.29
CA ASP A 83 -22.58 29.16 4.56
C ASP A 83 -22.86 28.30 3.31
N THR A 84 -21.81 27.83 2.64
CA THR A 84 -21.91 27.01 1.41
C THR A 84 -22.04 25.51 1.68
N GLN A 85 -21.60 25.02 2.84
CA GLN A 85 -21.55 23.62 3.21
C GLN A 85 -22.19 23.37 4.61
N PRO A 86 -23.53 23.42 4.72
CA PRO A 86 -24.22 23.35 6.01
C PRO A 86 -23.95 22.04 6.77
N ARG A 87 -23.83 20.91 6.07
CA ARG A 87 -23.52 19.61 6.69
C ARG A 87 -22.14 19.60 7.36
N PHE A 88 -21.15 20.23 6.74
CA PHE A 88 -19.82 20.40 7.35
C PHE A 88 -19.88 21.30 8.58
N SER A 89 -20.66 22.39 8.52
CA SER A 89 -20.89 23.27 9.67
C SER A 89 -21.45 22.50 10.86
N GLU A 90 -22.45 21.64 10.65
CA GLU A 90 -23.00 20.78 11.70
C GLU A 90 -21.92 19.87 12.31
N MET A 91 -21.08 19.26 11.48
CA MET A 91 -19.99 18.41 11.96
C MET A 91 -18.94 19.19 12.76
N PHE A 92 -18.64 20.43 12.38
CA PHE A 92 -17.75 21.29 13.17
C PHE A 92 -18.34 21.49 14.56
N ASP A 93 -19.64 21.75 14.66
CA ASP A 93 -20.30 22.02 15.93
C ASP A 93 -20.40 20.75 16.79
N ILE A 94 -20.69 19.58 16.20
CA ILE A 94 -20.65 18.27 16.88
C ILE A 94 -19.28 17.96 17.46
N CYS A 95 -18.21 18.31 16.73
CA CYS A 95 -16.85 18.12 17.21
C CYS A 95 -16.45 19.17 18.27
N GLY A 96 -17.24 20.23 18.47
CA GLY A 96 -16.92 21.33 19.37
C GLY A 96 -15.92 22.34 18.78
N GLY A 97 -15.95 22.52 17.46
CA GLY A 97 -15.15 23.47 16.70
C GLY A 97 -14.48 22.85 15.47
N LEU A 98 -14.03 23.73 14.56
CA LEU A 98 -13.31 23.37 13.33
C LEU A 98 -12.04 22.56 13.66
N ASP A 99 -11.21 23.02 14.59
CA ASP A 99 -9.93 22.38 14.92
C ASP A 99 -10.11 20.92 15.39
N LYS A 100 -11.14 20.68 16.19
CA LYS A 100 -11.47 19.33 16.67
C LYS A 100 -12.00 18.46 15.55
N PHE A 101 -12.81 19.01 14.65
CA PHE A 101 -13.25 18.29 13.45
C PHE A 101 -12.06 17.91 12.56
N ILE A 102 -11.12 18.85 12.34
CA ILE A 102 -9.89 18.60 11.59
C ILE A 102 -9.10 17.46 12.22
N ALA A 103 -8.88 17.50 13.55
CA ALA A 103 -8.16 16.45 14.25
C ALA A 103 -8.82 15.06 14.12
N VAL A 104 -10.15 14.99 14.18
CA VAL A 104 -10.89 13.73 13.98
C VAL A 104 -10.75 13.23 12.54
N ARG A 105 -10.84 14.12 11.53
CA ARG A 105 -10.65 13.75 10.12
C ARG A 105 -9.23 13.30 9.83
N GLU A 106 -8.21 13.95 10.40
CA GLU A 106 -6.81 13.53 10.27
C GLU A 106 -6.55 12.14 10.88
N ALA A 107 -7.12 11.86 12.05
CA ALA A 107 -7.05 10.54 12.65
C ALA A 107 -7.69 9.47 11.76
N MET A 108 -8.85 9.78 11.16
CA MET A 108 -9.56 8.87 10.27
C MET A 108 -8.82 8.60 8.96
N ASP A 109 -8.28 9.65 8.38
CA ASP A 109 -7.45 9.57 7.19
C ASP A 109 -6.18 8.74 7.46
N THR A 110 -5.54 8.92 8.62
CA THR A 110 -4.40 8.09 9.05
C THR A 110 -4.79 6.61 9.19
N ILE A 111 -5.98 6.33 9.74
CA ILE A 111 -6.47 4.96 9.88
C ILE A 111 -6.70 4.31 8.51
N GLN A 112 -7.27 5.06 7.55
CA GLN A 112 -7.43 4.61 6.18
C GLN A 112 -6.08 4.36 5.50
N ASP A 113 -5.11 5.25 5.70
CA ASP A 113 -3.77 5.12 5.13
C ASP A 113 -3.08 3.83 5.67
N VAL A 114 -3.18 3.54 6.97
CA VAL A 114 -2.66 2.28 7.56
C VAL A 114 -3.35 1.04 6.96
N TYR A 115 -4.66 1.10 6.71
CA TYR A 115 -5.40 0.01 6.06
C TYR A 115 -4.82 -0.31 4.67
N PHE A 116 -4.62 0.71 3.82
CA PHE A 116 -4.06 0.50 2.48
C PHE A 116 -2.59 0.09 2.51
N LEU A 117 -1.81 0.65 3.43
CA LEU A 117 -0.43 0.21 3.65
C LEU A 117 -0.35 -1.25 4.12
N ARG A 118 -1.32 -1.74 4.90
CA ARG A 118 -1.42 -3.16 5.25
C ARG A 118 -1.77 -4.01 4.04
N LYS A 119 -2.77 -3.60 3.26
CA LYS A 119 -3.18 -4.29 2.04
C LYS A 119 -2.04 -4.45 1.04
N ASP A 120 -1.17 -3.44 0.94
CA ASP A 120 -0.01 -3.44 0.04
C ASP A 120 1.25 -4.12 0.63
N GLY A 121 1.14 -4.71 1.82
CA GLY A 121 2.23 -5.46 2.45
C GLY A 121 3.33 -4.60 3.09
N CYS A 122 3.09 -3.30 3.28
CA CYS A 122 4.05 -2.37 3.90
C CYS A 122 3.99 -2.43 5.43
N VAL A 123 2.82 -2.72 5.99
CA VAL A 123 2.62 -2.86 7.44
C VAL A 123 2.87 -4.31 7.84
N THR A 124 3.78 -4.53 8.80
CA THR A 124 4.09 -5.88 9.33
C THR A 124 2.95 -6.45 10.15
N ASP A 125 2.90 -7.77 10.29
CA ASP A 125 1.86 -8.47 11.08
C ASP A 125 1.84 -8.00 12.54
N GLN A 126 3.02 -7.82 13.14
CA GLN A 126 3.14 -7.33 14.51
C GLN A 126 2.57 -5.91 14.66
N TYR A 127 2.90 -5.02 13.73
CA TYR A 127 2.36 -3.65 13.78
C TYR A 127 0.86 -3.65 13.58
N TRP A 128 0.35 -4.41 12.60
CA TRP A 128 -1.08 -4.57 12.35
C TRP A 128 -1.82 -5.06 13.58
N HIS A 129 -1.29 -6.09 14.27
CA HIS A 129 -1.88 -6.65 15.48
C HIS A 129 -1.95 -5.63 16.63
N VAL A 130 -0.87 -4.86 16.85
CA VAL A 130 -0.87 -3.83 17.89
C VAL A 130 -1.83 -2.70 17.53
N TRP A 131 -1.79 -2.23 16.29
CA TRP A 131 -2.62 -1.12 15.80
C TRP A 131 -4.11 -1.43 15.89
N THR A 132 -4.54 -2.62 15.43
CA THR A 132 -5.95 -3.07 15.50
C THR A 132 -6.46 -3.16 16.94
N ARG A 133 -5.61 -3.61 17.88
CA ARG A 133 -6.00 -3.79 19.30
C ARG A 133 -5.95 -2.50 20.13
N THR A 134 -5.24 -1.48 19.68
CA THR A 134 -5.03 -0.23 20.43
C THR A 134 -5.77 0.94 19.77
N PHE A 135 -5.10 1.67 18.90
CA PHE A 135 -5.58 2.90 18.27
C PHE A 135 -6.88 2.67 17.51
N PHE A 136 -6.93 1.62 16.67
CA PHE A 136 -8.11 1.35 15.86
C PHE A 136 -9.36 1.09 16.71
N ARG A 137 -9.23 0.21 17.72
CA ARG A 137 -10.35 -0.13 18.63
C ARG A 137 -10.80 1.03 19.50
N PHE A 138 -9.89 1.95 19.85
CA PHE A 138 -10.24 3.17 20.55
C PHE A 138 -11.19 4.04 19.69
N TYR A 139 -10.81 4.30 18.44
CA TYR A 139 -11.61 5.12 17.53
C TYR A 139 -12.93 4.44 17.12
N SER A 140 -12.95 3.12 16.95
CA SER A 140 -14.17 2.39 16.57
C SER A 140 -15.27 2.41 17.64
N LYS A 141 -14.96 2.87 18.85
CA LYS A 141 -15.90 3.03 19.96
C LYS A 141 -16.17 4.48 20.33
N MET A 142 -15.49 5.43 19.70
CA MET A 142 -15.59 6.85 20.05
C MET A 142 -16.79 7.50 19.34
N PRO A 143 -17.85 7.95 20.05
CA PRO A 143 -19.08 8.42 19.40
C PRO A 143 -18.87 9.58 18.42
N THR A 144 -18.02 10.54 18.76
CA THR A 144 -17.69 11.67 17.87
C THR A 144 -16.99 11.18 16.60
N PHE A 145 -16.11 10.19 16.71
CA PHE A 145 -15.41 9.64 15.55
C PHE A 145 -16.40 8.93 14.63
N LEU A 146 -17.30 8.12 15.19
CA LEU A 146 -18.30 7.38 14.43
C LEU A 146 -19.25 8.30 13.66
N ARG A 147 -19.69 9.40 14.27
CA ARG A 147 -20.52 10.40 13.56
C ARG A 147 -19.78 11.03 12.39
N VAL A 148 -18.51 11.41 12.60
CA VAL A 148 -17.68 11.96 11.52
C VAL A 148 -17.40 10.90 10.46
N PHE A 149 -17.32 9.62 10.83
CA PHE A 149 -17.10 8.51 9.90
C PHE A 149 -18.29 8.30 9.00
N ASP A 150 -19.51 8.23 9.57
CA ASP A 150 -20.73 8.11 8.79
C ASP A 150 -20.90 9.29 7.84
N PHE A 151 -20.70 10.52 8.34
CA PHE A 151 -20.69 11.72 7.51
C PHE A 151 -19.67 11.62 6.37
N ALA A 152 -18.42 11.26 6.66
CA ALA A 152 -17.36 11.19 5.65
C ALA A 152 -17.61 10.07 4.63
N ALA A 153 -18.21 8.96 5.04
CA ALA A 153 -18.61 7.87 4.15
C ALA A 153 -19.75 8.31 3.22
N GLU A 154 -20.77 9.00 3.73
CA GLU A 154 -21.89 9.51 2.95
C GLU A 154 -21.49 10.58 1.94
N GLU A 155 -20.55 11.45 2.32
CA GLU A 155 -19.97 12.49 1.44
C GLU A 155 -18.93 11.95 0.45
N GLY A 156 -18.66 10.63 0.46
CA GLY A 156 -17.69 10.01 -0.45
C GLY A 156 -16.23 10.44 -0.19
N LEU A 157 -15.93 10.89 1.03
CA LEU A 157 -14.58 11.33 1.44
C LEU A 157 -13.68 10.17 1.85
N LEU A 158 -14.24 8.98 2.00
CA LEU A 158 -13.55 7.75 2.35
C LEU A 158 -13.63 6.74 1.21
N HIS A 159 -12.61 5.90 1.08
CA HIS A 159 -12.62 4.85 0.09
C HIS A 159 -13.70 3.79 0.44
N PRO A 160 -14.56 3.36 -0.50
CA PRO A 160 -15.67 2.44 -0.20
C PRO A 160 -15.26 1.12 0.43
N GLU A 161 -14.10 0.59 0.02
CA GLU A 161 -13.52 -0.62 0.60
C GLU A 161 -13.15 -0.44 2.08
N PHE A 162 -12.53 0.70 2.41
CA PHE A 162 -12.20 1.04 3.79
C PHE A 162 -13.46 1.23 4.63
N VAL A 163 -14.50 1.87 4.07
CA VAL A 163 -15.80 2.01 4.74
C VAL A 163 -16.38 0.64 5.09
N SER A 164 -16.34 -0.30 4.16
CA SER A 164 -16.85 -1.66 4.37
C SER A 164 -16.09 -2.39 5.47
N PHE A 165 -14.75 -2.32 5.43
CA PHE A 165 -13.88 -2.85 6.48
C PHE A 165 -14.16 -2.24 7.85
N TYR A 166 -14.28 -0.91 7.92
CA TYR A 166 -14.47 -0.21 9.18
C TYR A 166 -15.85 -0.48 9.79
N ARG A 167 -16.91 -0.59 8.97
CA ARG A 167 -18.25 -0.96 9.44
C ARG A 167 -18.28 -2.35 10.07
N ALA A 168 -17.62 -3.33 9.47
CA ALA A 168 -17.50 -4.66 10.08
C ALA A 168 -16.87 -4.59 11.49
N ALA A 169 -15.86 -3.74 11.67
CA ALA A 169 -15.23 -3.54 12.97
C ALA A 169 -16.12 -2.82 14.00
N ILE A 170 -17.01 -1.92 13.57
CA ILE A 170 -17.99 -1.26 14.45
C ILE A 170 -19.01 -2.28 14.98
N GLU A 171 -19.38 -3.25 14.14
CA GLU A 171 -20.35 -4.30 14.45
C GLU A 171 -19.77 -5.44 15.31
N ASP A 172 -18.59 -5.24 15.92
CA ASP A 172 -17.82 -6.25 16.69
C ASP A 172 -17.58 -7.56 15.90
N GLN A 173 -17.56 -7.50 14.57
CA GLN A 173 -17.15 -8.63 13.73
C GLN A 173 -15.62 -8.81 13.79
N GLU A 174 -15.15 -10.00 13.43
CA GLU A 174 -13.71 -10.24 13.33
C GLU A 174 -13.11 -9.34 12.23
N ILE A 175 -12.11 -8.55 12.61
CA ILE A 175 -11.42 -7.63 11.70
C ILE A 175 -10.57 -8.46 10.74
N ALA A 176 -11.06 -8.63 9.51
CA ALA A 176 -10.31 -9.30 8.46
C ALA A 176 -8.97 -8.61 8.19
N ASP A 177 -7.92 -9.39 7.93
CA ASP A 177 -6.62 -8.85 7.56
C ASP A 177 -6.62 -8.41 6.09
N PRO A 178 -6.44 -7.12 5.76
CA PRO A 178 -6.44 -6.64 4.38
C PRO A 178 -5.37 -7.29 3.51
N ALA A 179 -4.26 -7.74 4.10
CA ALA A 179 -3.20 -8.45 3.39
C ALA A 179 -3.64 -9.85 2.92
N SER A 180 -4.69 -10.43 3.51
CA SER A 180 -5.19 -11.77 3.16
C SER A 180 -6.14 -11.79 1.96
N ALA A 181 -6.60 -10.62 1.50
CA ALA A 181 -7.54 -10.45 0.39
C ALA A 181 -6.87 -10.03 -0.94
N ALA A 182 -5.53 -9.91 -0.96
CA ALA A 182 -4.73 -9.43 -2.08
C ALA A 182 -4.08 -10.58 -2.88
#